data_AF-A0A3C1URG0-F1
#
_entry.id   AF-A0A3C1URG0-F1
#
_cell.length_a   1.000
_cell.length_b   1.000
_cell.length_c   1.000
_cell.angle_alpha   90.00
_cell.angle_beta   90.00
_cell.angle_gamma   90.00
#
_symmetry.space_group_name_H-M   'P 1'
#
loop_
_entity.id
_entity.type
_entity.pdbx_description
1 polymer ?
#
loop_
_entity_poly.entity_id
_entity_poly.type
_entity_poly.pdbx_seq_one_letter_code
_entity_poly.pdbx_strand_id
1 'polypeptide(L)'
;GVGKIKHSLTYSGGLSRSYTRTYAPAKHYHFEGFSPFTRPSVINISEGIPYIEMTDYDHKRLYGLKGDIVAKGIKAVTGVDMPIFEKRRFQHGAVPVEQLRQAITDNEQLLRRRFHSMHEEPVKD
;
A
#
# COMPACT_ATOMS: atom_id res chain seq x y z
N GLY A 1 9.95 -7.61 4.84
CA GLY A 1 9.53 -7.09 3.52
C GLY A 1 10.65 -7.22 2.53
N VAL A 2 11.82 -6.69 2.89
CA VAL A 2 13.11 -7.04 2.32
C VAL A 2 13.73 -8.05 3.29
N GLY A 3 14.05 -9.28 2.87
CA GLY A 3 14.66 -10.31 3.74
C GLY A 3 13.75 -11.42 4.30
N LYS A 4 12.47 -11.48 3.92
CA LYS A 4 11.64 -12.71 4.09
C LYS A 4 11.27 -13.19 2.69
N ILE A 5 11.04 -14.50 2.49
CA ILE A 5 10.34 -14.98 1.27
C ILE A 5 9.16 -14.05 1.09
N LYS A 6 9.18 -13.30 -0.02
CA LYS A 6 8.13 -12.29 -0.20
C LYS A 6 6.84 -13.07 -0.27
N HIS A 7 5.94 -12.83 0.67
CA HIS A 7 4.64 -13.47 0.69
C HIS A 7 3.94 -13.32 -0.68
N SER A 8 4.28 -12.28 -1.46
CA SER A 8 3.85 -12.03 -2.84
C SER A 8 4.27 -13.07 -3.89
N LEU A 9 5.21 -13.97 -3.60
CA LEU A 9 5.57 -15.10 -4.49
C LEU A 9 4.55 -16.23 -4.42
N THR A 10 3.74 -16.30 -3.35
CA THR A 10 2.78 -17.38 -3.13
C THR A 10 1.35 -16.86 -2.94
N TYR A 11 1.17 -15.64 -2.40
CA TYR A 11 -0.12 -14.99 -2.18
C TYR A 11 -0.03 -13.45 -2.12
N SER A 12 -1.05 -12.77 -2.66
CA SER A 12 -1.44 -11.37 -2.38
C SER A 12 -0.29 -10.39 -2.00
N GLY A 13 0.23 -9.64 -2.96
CA GLY A 13 1.26 -8.60 -2.75
C GLY A 13 0.79 -7.35 -1.98
N GLY A 14 1.66 -6.35 -1.85
CA GLY A 14 1.32 -5.08 -1.19
C GLY A 14 0.09 -4.39 -1.77
N LEU A 15 -0.09 -4.49 -3.08
CA LEU A 15 -1.21 -3.91 -3.83
C LEU A 15 -2.56 -4.62 -3.52
N SER A 16 -2.58 -5.94 -3.49
CA SER A 16 -3.80 -6.68 -3.12
C SER A 16 -4.28 -6.32 -1.71
N ARG A 17 -3.36 -6.16 -0.75
CA ARG A 17 -3.69 -5.72 0.61
C ARG A 17 -4.27 -4.30 0.64
N SER A 18 -3.77 -3.38 -0.20
CA SER A 18 -4.36 -2.03 -0.29
C SER A 18 -5.76 -2.08 -0.88
N TYR A 19 -6.03 -2.96 -1.85
CA TYR A 19 -7.38 -3.14 -2.39
C TYR A 19 -8.33 -3.68 -1.33
N THR A 20 -8.00 -4.76 -0.62
CA THR A 20 -8.89 -5.31 0.43
C THR A 20 -9.20 -4.27 1.53
N ARG A 21 -8.20 -3.49 1.95
CA ARG A 21 -8.36 -2.45 3.00
C ARG A 21 -9.20 -1.26 2.56
N THR A 22 -9.14 -0.90 1.28
CA THR A 22 -9.93 0.22 0.73
C THR A 22 -11.33 -0.24 0.37
N TYR A 23 -11.45 -1.47 -0.14
CA TYR A 23 -12.71 -2.05 -0.62
C TYR A 23 -13.79 -2.12 0.46
N ALA A 24 -13.46 -2.69 1.63
CA ALA A 24 -14.46 -2.90 2.69
C ALA A 24 -15.13 -1.59 3.15
N PRO A 25 -14.40 -0.53 3.55
CA PRO A 25 -15.03 0.74 3.91
C PRO A 25 -15.68 1.42 2.71
N ALA A 26 -15.06 1.40 1.52
CA ALA A 26 -15.63 2.04 0.34
C ALA A 26 -16.99 1.41 -0.03
N LYS A 27 -17.08 0.08 -0.06
CA LYS A 27 -18.33 -0.64 -0.29
C LYS A 27 -19.38 -0.32 0.77
N HIS A 28 -19.01 -0.34 2.04
CA HIS A 28 -19.93 -0.09 3.14
C HIS A 28 -20.55 1.31 3.09
N TYR A 29 -19.75 2.31 2.72
CA TYR A 29 -20.20 3.71 2.61
C TYR A 29 -20.57 4.12 1.17
N HIS A 30 -20.74 3.16 0.25
CA HIS A 30 -21.11 3.39 -1.15
C HIS A 30 -20.18 4.34 -1.93
N PHE A 31 -18.88 4.31 -1.61
CA PHE A 31 -17.84 4.97 -2.39
C PHE A 31 -17.22 4.03 -3.44
N GLU A 32 -16.82 4.61 -4.56
CA GLU A 32 -15.97 3.96 -5.55
C GLU A 32 -14.50 4.19 -5.22
N GLY A 33 -13.74 3.11 -5.04
CA GLY A 33 -12.31 3.20 -4.80
C GLY A 33 -11.54 3.54 -6.07
N PHE A 34 -10.78 4.63 -6.05
CA PHE A 34 -9.90 5.04 -7.16
C PHE A 34 -8.48 5.29 -6.66
N SER A 35 -7.49 4.79 -7.40
CA SER A 35 -6.08 5.11 -7.16
C SER A 35 -5.40 5.59 -8.44
N PRO A 36 -5.00 6.87 -8.54
CA PRO A 36 -4.34 7.39 -9.74
C PRO A 36 -3.01 6.69 -10.02
N PHE A 37 -2.34 6.17 -8.99
CA PHE A 37 -1.08 5.44 -9.09
C PHE A 37 -1.22 4.04 -9.69
N THR A 38 -2.46 3.54 -9.85
CA THR A 38 -2.72 2.22 -10.45
C THR A 38 -3.12 2.30 -11.93
N ARG A 39 -3.15 3.51 -12.52
CA ARG A 39 -3.47 3.67 -13.94
C ARG A 39 -2.37 3.05 -14.80
N PRO A 40 -2.71 2.24 -15.83
CA PRO A 40 -1.71 1.61 -16.71
C PRO A 40 -0.70 2.58 -17.30
N SER A 41 -1.15 3.77 -17.73
CA SER A 41 -0.27 4.81 -18.27
C SER A 41 0.75 5.33 -17.25
N VAL A 42 0.37 5.42 -15.97
CA VAL A 42 1.27 5.86 -14.89
C VAL A 42 2.26 4.75 -14.54
N ILE A 43 1.79 3.51 -14.48
CA ILE A 43 2.63 2.33 -14.23
C ILE A 43 3.69 2.20 -15.34
N ASN A 44 3.28 2.31 -16.62
CA ASN A 44 4.17 2.22 -17.76
C ASN A 44 5.32 3.25 -17.70
N ILE A 45 5.01 4.50 -17.33
CA ILE A 45 6.04 5.52 -17.12
C ILE A 45 6.96 5.16 -15.95
N SER A 46 6.39 4.66 -14.84
CA SER A 46 7.18 4.25 -13.68
C SER A 46 8.13 3.09 -13.97
N GLU A 47 7.73 2.14 -14.82
CA GLU A 47 8.56 1.00 -15.23
C GLU A 47 9.74 1.42 -16.11
N GLY A 48 9.60 2.51 -16.87
CA GLY A 48 10.68 3.07 -17.70
C GLY A 48 11.72 3.91 -16.93
N ILE A 49 11.53 4.16 -15.62
CA ILE A 49 12.48 4.94 -14.83
C ILE A 49 13.70 4.05 -14.48
N PRO A 50 14.94 4.49 -14.77
CA PRO A 50 16.15 3.72 -14.52
C PRO A 50 16.56 3.76 -13.04
N TYR A 51 15.69 3.24 -12.15
CA TYR A 51 15.88 3.31 -10.70
C TYR A 51 17.21 2.70 -10.24
N ILE A 52 17.66 1.62 -10.88
CA ILE A 52 18.93 0.98 -10.56
C ILE A 52 20.09 1.95 -10.79
N GLU A 53 20.16 2.57 -11.96
CA GLU A 53 21.21 3.55 -12.30
C GLU A 53 21.14 4.78 -11.39
N MET A 54 19.94 5.24 -11.04
CA MET A 54 19.74 6.40 -10.18
C MET A 54 20.08 6.15 -8.70
N THR A 55 19.97 4.91 -8.24
CA THR A 55 20.10 4.57 -6.81
C THR A 55 21.33 3.75 -6.50
N ASP A 56 21.97 3.13 -7.48
CA ASP A 56 23.04 2.15 -7.31
C ASP A 56 22.64 1.03 -6.34
N TYR A 57 21.42 0.52 -6.51
CA TYR A 57 20.75 -0.43 -5.60
C TYR A 57 20.60 0.03 -4.13
N ASP A 58 20.94 1.27 -3.79
CA ASP A 58 20.82 1.77 -2.43
C ASP A 58 19.35 2.03 -2.05
N HIS A 59 18.89 1.31 -1.04
CA HIS A 59 17.51 1.41 -0.59
C HIS A 59 17.16 2.79 -0.01
N LYS A 60 18.10 3.46 0.67
CA LYS A 60 17.83 4.79 1.27
C LYS A 60 17.65 5.83 0.17
N ARG A 61 18.50 5.81 -0.85
CA ARG A 61 18.41 6.63 -2.07
C ARG A 61 17.08 6.38 -2.79
N LEU A 62 16.68 5.13 -2.95
CA LEU A 62 15.38 4.79 -3.54
C LEU A 62 14.20 5.35 -2.73
N TYR A 63 14.28 5.36 -1.40
CA TYR A 63 13.22 5.93 -0.56
C TYR A 63 13.19 7.47 -0.62
N GLY A 64 14.35 8.14 -0.61
CA GLY A 64 14.43 9.59 -0.77
C GLY A 64 13.89 10.05 -2.12
N LEU A 65 14.29 9.35 -3.19
CA LEU A 65 13.90 9.66 -4.56
C LEU A 65 12.38 9.71 -4.76
N LYS A 66 11.61 8.89 -4.03
CA LYS A 66 10.14 8.88 -4.13
C LYS A 66 9.53 10.20 -3.70
N GLY A 67 10.00 10.78 -2.60
CA GLY A 67 9.53 12.07 -2.12
C GLY A 67 9.91 13.18 -3.10
N ASP A 68 11.16 13.15 -3.55
CA ASP A 68 11.72 14.17 -4.44
C ASP A 68 11.01 14.22 -5.80
N ILE A 69 10.75 13.07 -6.42
CA ILE A 69 10.06 12.99 -7.72
C ILE A 69 8.63 13.56 -7.58
N VAL A 70 7.91 13.20 -6.53
CA VAL A 70 6.54 13.71 -6.31
C VAL A 70 6.56 15.21 -6.05
N ALA A 71 7.47 15.71 -5.20
CA ALA A 71 7.59 17.13 -4.91
C ALA A 71 7.88 17.95 -6.18
N LYS A 72 8.83 17.50 -7.00
CA LYS A 72 9.17 18.13 -8.29
C LYS A 72 7.99 18.10 -9.24
N GLY A 73 7.25 16.99 -9.32
CA GLY A 73 6.06 16.88 -10.15
C GLY A 73 4.95 17.86 -9.74
N ILE A 74 4.67 17.97 -8.43
CA ILE A 74 3.70 18.95 -7.92
C ILE A 74 4.15 20.37 -8.26
N LYS A 75 5.41 20.71 -8.01
CA LYS A 75 5.93 22.04 -8.35
C LYS A 75 5.83 22.34 -9.84
N ALA A 76 6.17 21.39 -10.70
CA ALA A 76 6.11 21.56 -12.15
C ALA A 76 4.68 21.76 -12.68
N VAL A 77 3.69 21.08 -12.09
CA VAL A 77 2.28 21.16 -12.53
C VAL A 77 1.53 22.32 -11.89
N THR A 78 1.83 22.63 -10.62
CA THR A 78 1.02 23.55 -9.81
C THR A 78 1.74 24.82 -9.37
N GLY A 79 3.08 24.87 -9.50
CA GLY A 79 3.92 25.93 -8.94
C GLY A 79 4.15 25.85 -7.43
N VAL A 80 3.49 24.93 -6.72
CA VAL A 80 3.54 24.84 -5.25
C VAL A 80 4.71 23.96 -4.79
N ASP A 81 5.44 24.42 -3.79
CA ASP A 81 6.45 23.61 -3.09
C ASP A 81 5.78 22.62 -2.13
N MET A 82 5.88 21.33 -2.43
CA MET A 82 5.38 20.25 -1.56
C MET A 82 6.45 19.88 -0.51
N PRO A 83 6.15 19.93 0.80
CA PRO A 83 7.05 19.40 1.82
C PRO A 83 7.18 17.88 1.72
N ILE A 84 8.37 17.37 2.02
CA ILE A 84 8.64 15.93 2.07
C ILE A 84 8.69 15.49 3.53
N PHE A 85 7.79 14.59 3.91
CA PHE A 85 7.73 14.04 5.27
C PHE A 85 8.25 12.61 5.31
N GLU A 86 8.70 12.19 6.50
CA GLU A 86 9.03 10.79 6.74
C GLU A 86 7.82 9.89 6.48
N LYS A 87 8.07 8.76 5.81
CA LYS A 87 7.02 7.81 5.46
C LYS A 87 6.36 7.24 6.72
N ARG A 88 5.08 7.57 6.90
CA ARG A 88 4.20 6.95 7.90
C ARG A 88 3.11 6.12 7.23
N ARG A 89 2.63 5.09 7.92
CA ARG A 89 1.48 4.33 7.44
C ARG A 89 0.21 5.07 7.84
N PHE A 90 -0.78 5.10 6.95
CA PHE A 90 -2.08 5.71 7.21
C PHE A 90 -2.67 5.31 8.58
N GLN A 91 -2.60 4.02 8.90
CA GLN A 91 -3.11 3.50 10.17
C GLN A 91 -2.50 4.12 11.43
N HIS A 92 -1.25 4.62 11.38
CA HIS A 92 -0.60 5.25 12.53
C HIS A 92 -1.13 6.67 12.77
N GLY A 93 -1.74 7.29 11.77
CA GLY A 93 -2.42 8.58 11.92
C GLY A 93 -3.91 8.45 12.24
N ALA A 94 -4.52 7.28 12.00
CA ALA A 94 -5.94 7.06 12.20
C ALA A 94 -6.30 6.59 13.62
N VAL A 95 -5.44 5.76 14.24
CA VAL A 95 -5.69 5.15 15.56
C VAL A 95 -4.36 4.78 16.22
N PRO A 96 -4.22 4.85 17.57
CA PRO A 96 -3.05 4.33 18.27
C PRO A 96 -2.78 2.87 17.93
N VAL A 97 -1.51 2.45 17.90
CA VAL A 97 -1.14 1.09 17.48
C VAL A 97 -1.73 0.05 18.42
N GLU A 98 -1.79 0.35 19.71
CA GLU A 98 -2.33 -0.50 20.77
C GLU A 98 -3.81 -0.80 20.52
N GLN A 99 -4.59 0.24 20.20
CA GLN A 99 -6.00 0.11 19.83
C GLN A 99 -6.17 -0.59 18.48
N LEU A 100 -5.32 -0.31 17.49
CA LEU A 100 -5.33 -1.02 16.22
C LEU A 100 -5.13 -2.53 16.43
N ARG A 101 -4.25 -2.94 17.36
CA ARG A 101 -3.94 -4.35 17.63
C ARG A 101 -5.06 -5.10 18.32
N GLN A 102 -5.95 -4.40 19.03
CA GLN A 102 -7.17 -4.99 19.56
C GLN A 102 -8.16 -5.37 18.43
N ALA A 103 -8.31 -4.51 17.43
CA ALA A 103 -9.20 -4.76 16.28
C ALA A 103 -8.57 -5.71 15.23
N ILE A 104 -7.28 -5.50 14.93
CA ILE A 104 -6.52 -6.23 13.91
C ILE A 104 -5.21 -6.71 14.55
N THR A 105 -5.25 -7.95 15.04
CA THR A 105 -4.08 -8.67 15.58
C THR A 105 -2.94 -8.71 14.57
N ASP A 106 -1.71 -8.85 15.05
CA ASP A 106 -0.53 -9.17 14.24
C ASP A 106 -0.39 -10.67 13.94
N ASN A 107 -1.28 -11.51 14.48
CA ASN A 107 -1.34 -12.94 14.14
C ASN A 107 -1.97 -13.15 12.75
N GLU A 108 -1.12 -13.28 11.74
CA GLU A 108 -1.52 -13.49 10.35
C GLU A 108 -2.39 -14.74 10.15
N GLN A 109 -2.15 -15.83 10.90
CA GLN A 109 -2.93 -17.07 10.77
C GLN A 109 -4.37 -16.86 11.25
N LEU A 110 -4.55 -16.16 12.37
CA LEU A 110 -5.88 -15.84 12.89
C LEU A 110 -6.66 -14.94 11.94
N LEU A 111 -6.00 -13.92 11.37
CA LEU A 111 -6.61 -13.06 10.35
C LEU A 111 -7.05 -13.84 9.11
N ARG A 112 -6.25 -14.82 8.66
CA ARG A 112 -6.61 -15.69 7.53
C ARG A 112 -7.83 -16.54 7.83
N ARG A 113 -7.88 -17.19 8.99
CA ARG A 113 -9.06 -17.99 9.39
C ARG A 113 -10.32 -17.14 9.42
N ARG A 114 -10.25 -15.94 10.03
CA ARG A 114 -11.37 -14.98 10.04
C ARG A 114 -11.78 -14.55 8.64
N PHE A 115 -10.83 -14.39 7.71
CA PHE A 115 -11.13 -14.05 6.33
C PHE A 115 -11.83 -15.20 5.59
N HIS A 116 -11.32 -16.42 5.73
CA HIS A 116 -11.93 -17.60 5.12
C HIS A 116 -13.35 -17.86 5.63
N SER A 117 -13.59 -17.71 6.94
CA SER A 117 -14.93 -17.90 7.51
C SER A 117 -15.97 -16.90 7.01
N MET A 118 -15.58 -15.79 6.36
CA MET A 118 -16.54 -14.88 5.70
C MET A 118 -17.02 -15.38 4.34
N HIS A 119 -16.36 -16.39 3.77
CA HIS A 119 -16.59 -16.90 2.42
C HIS A 119 -16.87 -18.41 2.37
N GLU A 120 -16.76 -19.11 3.50
CA GLU A 120 -17.20 -20.49 3.63
C GLU A 120 -18.74 -20.51 3.63
N GLU A 121 -19.35 -21.27 2.71
CA GLU A 121 -20.78 -21.60 2.82
C GLU A 121 -20.98 -22.49 4.04
N PRO A 122 -22.09 -22.33 4.79
CA PRO A 122 -22.43 -23.31 5.83
C PRO A 122 -22.50 -24.68 5.16
N VAL A 123 -21.77 -25.65 5.73
CA VAL A 123 -21.90 -27.05 5.33
C VAL A 123 -23.37 -27.40 5.50
N LYS A 124 -24.05 -27.69 4.39
CA LYS A 124 -25.39 -28.26 4.44
C LYS A 124 -25.24 -29.68 4.96
N ASP A 125 -25.76 -29.92 6.16
CA ASP A 125 -25.94 -31.25 6.74
C ASP A 125 -26.82 -32.15 5.84
#